data_AF-A0A498P418-F1
#
_entry.id   AF-A0A498P418-F1
#
_cell.length_a   1.000
_cell.length_b   1.000
_cell.length_c   1.000
_cell.angle_alpha   90.00
_cell.angle_beta   90.00
_cell.angle_gamma   90.00
#
_symmetry.space_group_name_H-M   'P 1'
#
loop_
_entity.id
_entity.type
_entity.pdbx_description
1 polymer ?
#
loop_
_entity_poly.entity_id
_entity_poly.type
_entity_poly.pdbx_seq_one_letter_code
_entity_poly.pdbx_strand_id
1 'polypeptide(L)'
;MDVSDSIDEEDFEKAKDVIKTLIEKISYYEVSPNYEILIFATDVVRIVSMRDFKSGQESDLSDILKRLQDYKYSSKGDRTGTNIALAYRRILESIQIENERNKEEFKQTQHVVIMFTDGQANMGGNPKPLVDQIKYLVQQNSPSEEQENLGIKVKDYIPHPRYDVKLKKDLGIPEYYEFDVALIQLVDPADLHPLHQGNKWSSETFR
;
A
#
# COMPACT_ATOMS: atom_id res chain seq x y z
N MET A 1 7.58 2.16 2.13
CA MET A 1 8.69 2.78 1.40
C MET A 1 9.97 2.52 2.17
N ASP A 2 10.95 1.96 1.48
CA ASP A 2 12.27 1.67 2.01
C ASP A 2 13.10 2.95 2.10
N VAL A 3 13.80 3.14 3.23
CA VAL A 3 14.74 4.24 3.47
C VAL A 3 16.07 3.72 4.00
N SER A 4 16.35 2.43 3.82
CA SER A 4 17.63 1.82 4.21
C SER A 4 18.82 2.44 3.44
N ASP A 5 20.04 2.05 3.80
CA ASP A 5 21.25 2.64 3.21
C ASP A 5 21.46 2.29 1.74
N SER A 6 20.78 1.26 1.22
CA SER A 6 20.83 0.94 -0.20
C SER A 6 19.99 1.87 -1.08
N ILE A 7 19.13 2.70 -0.47
CA ILE A 7 18.32 3.72 -1.15
C ILE A 7 18.98 5.07 -0.94
N ASP A 8 19.31 5.81 -1.99
CA ASP A 8 19.81 7.18 -1.87
C ASP A 8 18.67 8.21 -1.69
N GLU A 9 19.03 9.43 -1.32
CA GLU A 9 18.06 10.51 -1.08
C GLU A 9 17.29 10.89 -2.35
N GLU A 10 17.90 10.76 -3.53
CA GLU A 10 17.26 11.08 -4.81
C GLU A 10 16.15 10.09 -5.13
N ASP A 11 16.42 8.80 -5.01
CA ASP A 11 15.45 7.73 -5.24
C ASP A 11 14.34 7.71 -4.17
N PHE A 12 14.66 8.10 -2.93
CA PHE A 12 13.67 8.34 -1.89
C PHE A 12 12.70 9.48 -2.26
N GLU A 13 13.20 10.64 -2.71
CA GLU A 13 12.33 11.76 -3.12
C GLU A 13 11.52 11.42 -4.37
N LYS A 14 12.10 10.71 -5.35
CA LYS A 14 11.34 10.16 -6.49
C LYS A 14 10.22 9.24 -6.04
N ALA A 15 10.47 8.35 -5.07
CA ALA A 15 9.45 7.46 -4.54
C ALA A 15 8.31 8.25 -3.86
N LYS A 16 8.64 9.32 -3.11
CA LYS A 16 7.63 10.24 -2.56
C LYS A 16 6.78 10.89 -3.65
N ASP A 17 7.41 11.35 -4.73
CA ASP A 17 6.70 11.96 -5.86
C ASP A 17 5.79 10.96 -6.60
N VAL A 18 6.23 9.71 -6.75
CA VAL A 18 5.40 8.64 -7.32
C VAL A 18 4.19 8.36 -6.42
N ILE A 19 4.41 8.23 -5.11
CA ILE A 19 3.32 8.01 -4.14
C ILE A 19 2.33 9.18 -4.15
N LYS A 20 2.84 10.43 -4.12
CA LYS A 20 2.02 11.64 -4.22
C LYS A 20 1.18 11.63 -5.50
N THR A 21 1.82 11.40 -6.64
CA THR A 21 1.14 11.36 -7.95
C THR A 21 0.06 10.28 -7.96
N LEU A 22 0.34 9.10 -7.42
CA LEU A 22 -0.63 8.01 -7.33
C LEU A 22 -1.85 8.41 -6.48
N ILE A 23 -1.62 8.97 -5.30
CA ILE A 23 -2.68 9.43 -4.39
C ILE A 23 -3.54 10.51 -5.06
N GLU A 24 -2.91 11.52 -5.68
CA GLU A 24 -3.60 12.56 -6.44
C GLU A 24 -4.40 11.97 -7.61
N LYS A 25 -3.84 11.00 -8.34
CA LYS A 25 -4.54 10.36 -9.45
C LYS A 25 -5.75 9.56 -9.00
N ILE A 26 -5.65 8.86 -7.87
CA ILE A 26 -6.78 8.12 -7.29
C ILE A 26 -7.87 9.08 -6.83
N SER A 27 -7.52 10.25 -6.28
CA SER A 27 -8.50 11.26 -5.82
C SER A 27 -9.35 11.88 -6.92
N TYR A 28 -8.97 11.73 -8.20
CA TYR A 28 -9.83 12.17 -9.31
C TYR A 28 -10.99 11.23 -9.58
N TYR A 29 -10.93 10.00 -9.08
CA TYR A 29 -12.01 9.03 -9.18
C TYR A 29 -12.93 9.16 -7.96
N GLU A 30 -14.18 8.74 -8.09
CA GLU A 30 -15.18 8.73 -7.00
C GLU A 30 -14.94 7.59 -5.98
N VAL A 31 -13.67 7.24 -5.74
CA VAL A 31 -13.26 6.24 -4.75
C VAL A 31 -12.53 6.95 -3.61
N SER A 32 -12.91 6.59 -2.38
CA SER A 32 -12.29 7.11 -1.15
C SER A 32 -11.56 6.00 -0.42
N PRO A 33 -10.36 5.59 -0.89
CA PRO A 33 -9.59 4.57 -0.21
C PRO A 33 -9.02 5.10 1.11
N ASN A 34 -8.86 4.20 2.07
CA ASN A 34 -8.16 4.48 3.31
C ASN A 34 -6.67 4.21 3.11
N TYR A 35 -5.82 5.22 3.32
CA TYR A 35 -4.39 5.10 3.09
C TYR A 35 -3.63 4.72 4.37
N GLU A 36 -2.65 3.82 4.25
CA GLU A 36 -1.61 3.64 5.26
C GLU A 36 -0.25 3.76 4.60
N ILE A 37 0.60 4.63 5.13
CA ILE A 37 1.95 4.85 4.61
C ILE A 37 2.95 4.48 5.70
N LEU A 38 3.72 3.43 5.40
CA LEU A 38 4.79 2.91 6.24
C LEU A 38 6.14 3.24 5.61
N ILE A 39 7.03 3.82 6.40
CA ILE A 39 8.43 4.02 6.08
C ILE A 39 9.25 2.98 6.84
N PHE A 40 10.18 2.29 6.19
CA PHE A 40 10.94 1.23 6.85
C PHE A 40 12.43 1.22 6.48
N ALA A 41 13.23 0.79 7.45
CA ALA A 41 14.64 0.42 7.32
C ALA A 41 14.89 -0.71 8.34
N THR A 42 15.73 -0.49 9.35
CA THR A 42 15.85 -1.42 10.50
C THR A 42 14.53 -1.55 11.27
N ASP A 43 13.86 -0.42 11.47
CA ASP A 43 12.55 -0.28 12.11
C ASP A 43 11.49 0.17 11.09
N VAL A 44 10.22 0.15 11.49
CA VAL A 44 9.08 0.64 10.68
C VAL A 44 8.41 1.80 11.40
N VAL A 45 8.25 2.92 10.69
CA VAL A 45 7.52 4.12 11.13
C VAL A 45 6.24 4.23 10.31
N ARG A 46 5.10 4.34 10.98
CA ARG A 46 3.81 4.64 10.34
C ARG A 46 3.61 6.15 10.34
N ILE A 47 3.54 6.77 9.17
CA ILE A 47 3.31 8.23 9.03
C ILE A 47 1.85 8.56 8.69
N VAL A 48 1.14 7.63 8.05
CA VAL A 48 -0.29 7.74 7.77
C VAL A 48 -0.94 6.41 8.16
N SER A 49 -2.08 6.46 8.85
CA SER A 49 -2.81 5.30 9.35
C SER A 49 -4.15 5.20 8.64
N MET A 50 -4.51 4.02 8.14
CA MET A 50 -5.80 3.78 7.48
C MET A 50 -7.01 4.07 8.37
N ARG A 51 -6.79 4.12 9.69
CA ARG A 51 -7.83 4.41 10.69
C ARG A 51 -8.12 5.90 10.82
N ASP A 52 -7.24 6.76 10.33
CA ASP A 52 -7.42 8.22 10.36
C ASP A 52 -8.59 8.65 9.44
N PHE A 53 -9.04 7.77 8.56
CA PHE A 53 -10.15 7.98 7.62
C PHE A 53 -11.50 7.46 8.15
N LYS A 54 -11.47 6.47 9.05
CA LYS A 54 -12.69 5.83 9.60
C LYS A 54 -13.25 6.53 10.83
N SER A 55 -12.50 7.46 11.44
CA SER A 55 -12.89 8.12 12.69
C SER A 55 -13.82 9.34 12.52
N GLY A 56 -14.20 9.68 11.28
CA GLY A 56 -15.02 10.87 10.99
C GLY A 56 -14.26 12.20 11.15
N GLN A 57 -12.99 12.17 11.54
CA GLN A 57 -12.06 13.21 11.16
C GLN A 57 -11.80 13.02 9.68
N GLU A 58 -12.20 13.96 8.83
CA GLU A 58 -11.63 14.04 7.49
C GLU A 58 -10.11 14.15 7.66
N SER A 59 -9.38 13.05 7.49
CA SER A 59 -7.98 13.15 7.14
C SER A 59 -7.97 13.73 5.74
N ASP A 60 -7.82 15.05 5.67
CA ASP A 60 -7.74 15.77 4.42
C ASP A 60 -6.62 15.13 3.60
N LEU A 61 -6.87 14.87 2.32
CA LEU A 61 -5.85 14.43 1.38
C LEU A 61 -4.60 15.31 1.50
N SER A 62 -4.81 16.60 1.74
CA SER A 62 -3.76 17.59 2.02
C SER A 62 -2.88 17.22 3.21
N ASP A 63 -3.45 16.67 4.30
CA ASP A 63 -2.71 16.24 5.48
C ASP A 63 -1.87 15.00 5.19
N ILE A 64 -2.38 14.04 4.41
CA ILE A 64 -1.63 12.85 3.97
C ILE A 64 -0.42 13.31 3.16
N LEU A 65 -0.66 14.14 2.14
CA LEU A 65 0.37 14.63 1.24
C LEU A 65 1.40 15.45 2.00
N LYS A 66 0.95 16.26 2.96
CA LYS A 66 1.84 17.01 3.85
C LYS A 66 2.70 16.08 4.72
N ARG A 67 2.12 15.10 5.41
CA ARG A 67 2.87 14.13 6.24
C ARG A 67 3.88 13.34 5.41
N LEU A 68 3.53 12.97 4.18
CA LEU A 68 4.45 12.31 3.24
C LEU A 68 5.60 13.23 2.85
N GLN A 69 5.31 14.49 2.48
CA GLN A 69 6.30 15.47 2.04
C GLN A 69 7.23 15.92 3.17
N ASP A 70 6.70 16.11 4.38
CA ASP A 70 7.44 16.53 5.57
C ASP A 70 8.40 15.46 6.11
N TYR A 71 8.19 14.18 5.75
CA TYR A 71 9.11 13.12 6.12
C TYR A 71 10.42 13.25 5.35
N LYS A 72 11.53 13.41 6.10
CA LYS A 72 12.87 13.63 5.55
C LYS A 72 13.64 12.33 5.48
N TYR A 73 14.47 12.18 4.45
CA TYR A 73 15.37 11.03 4.32
C TYR A 73 16.26 10.86 5.56
N SER A 74 16.78 11.97 6.11
CA SER A 74 17.61 11.98 7.32
C SER A 74 16.90 11.52 8.60
N SER A 75 15.57 11.43 8.61
CA SER A 75 14.80 10.93 9.77
C SER A 75 15.07 9.46 10.09
N LYS A 76 15.69 8.70 9.16
CA LYS A 76 16.12 7.32 9.43
C LYS A 76 17.19 7.22 10.53
N GLY A 77 18.02 8.26 10.71
CA GLY A 77 19.17 8.24 11.61
C GLY A 77 20.15 7.12 11.26
N ASP A 78 20.69 6.42 12.27
CA ASP A 78 21.65 5.32 12.07
C ASP A 78 20.98 3.97 11.69
N ARG A 79 19.72 3.99 11.22
CA ARG A 79 18.97 2.78 10.84
C ARG A 79 19.31 2.38 9.42
N THR A 80 20.45 1.72 9.27
CA THR A 80 21.03 1.36 7.97
C THR A 80 20.49 0.05 7.39
N GLY A 81 19.86 -0.78 8.22
CA GLY A 81 19.35 -2.10 7.83
C GLY A 81 18.07 -2.05 6.99
N THR A 82 17.75 -3.17 6.35
CA THR A 82 16.60 -3.34 5.45
C THR A 82 15.75 -4.51 5.96
N ASN A 83 14.68 -4.21 6.69
CA ASN A 83 13.84 -5.19 7.38
C ASN A 83 12.45 -5.34 6.74
N ILE A 84 12.42 -5.94 5.55
CA ILE A 84 11.18 -6.17 4.78
C ILE A 84 10.18 -7.05 5.57
N ALA A 85 10.65 -8.03 6.32
CA ALA A 85 9.78 -8.86 7.15
C ALA A 85 9.06 -8.05 8.23
N LEU A 86 9.71 -7.08 8.87
CA LEU A 86 9.04 -6.21 9.83
C LEU A 86 8.00 -5.31 9.14
N ALA A 87 8.25 -4.83 7.92
CA ALA A 87 7.28 -4.06 7.15
C ALA A 87 6.00 -4.89 6.89
N TYR A 88 6.13 -6.12 6.39
CA TYR A 88 4.97 -7.01 6.21
C TYR A 88 4.29 -7.38 7.52
N ARG A 89 5.04 -7.53 8.62
CA ARG A 89 4.43 -7.77 9.95
C ARG A 89 3.52 -6.60 10.35
N ARG A 90 3.96 -5.34 10.15
CA ARG A 90 3.12 -4.17 10.46
C ARG A 90 1.88 -4.10 9.57
N ILE A 91 2.00 -4.47 8.30
CA ILE A 91 0.85 -4.56 7.38
C ILE A 91 -0.13 -5.63 7.86
N LEU A 92 0.37 -6.82 8.21
CA LEU A 92 -0.46 -7.90 8.76
C LEU A 92 -1.18 -7.46 10.04
N GLU A 93 -0.49 -6.81 10.97
CA GLU A 93 -1.08 -6.24 12.19
C GLU A 93 -2.23 -5.27 11.86
N SER A 94 -2.02 -4.35 10.91
CA SER A 94 -3.06 -3.39 10.49
C SER A 94 -4.29 -4.11 9.90
N ILE A 95 -4.08 -5.10 9.02
CA ILE A 95 -5.16 -5.87 8.40
C ILE A 95 -5.92 -6.72 9.43
N GLN A 96 -5.21 -7.33 10.39
CA GLN A 96 -5.83 -8.08 11.49
C GLN A 96 -6.75 -7.19 12.34
N ILE A 97 -6.29 -5.98 12.68
CA ILE A 97 -7.10 -5.01 13.43
C ILE A 97 -8.37 -4.64 12.66
N GLU A 98 -8.29 -4.43 11.34
CA GLU A 98 -9.48 -4.14 10.53
C GLU A 98 -10.46 -5.33 10.50
N ASN A 99 -9.96 -6.56 10.35
CA ASN A 99 -10.77 -7.77 10.40
C ASN A 99 -11.45 -7.97 11.77
N GLU A 100 -10.74 -7.71 12.87
CA GLU A 100 -11.28 -7.83 14.22
C GLU A 100 -12.37 -6.81 14.53
N ARG A 101 -12.23 -5.59 14.00
CA ARG A 101 -13.17 -4.49 14.24
C ARG A 101 -14.49 -4.68 13.53
N ASN A 102 -14.46 -5.05 12.25
CA ASN A 102 -15.66 -5.24 11.46
C ASN A 102 -15.46 -6.32 10.39
N LYS A 103 -15.77 -7.57 10.76
CA LYS A 103 -15.61 -8.72 9.86
C LYS A 103 -16.41 -8.58 8.57
N GLU A 104 -17.64 -8.09 8.62
CA GLU A 104 -18.49 -8.02 7.42
C GLU A 104 -18.01 -6.95 6.43
N GLU A 105 -17.58 -5.78 6.92
CA GLU A 105 -16.93 -4.76 6.08
C GLU A 105 -15.58 -5.25 5.56
N PHE A 106 -14.81 -5.95 6.39
CA PHE A 106 -13.52 -6.52 6.00
C PHE A 106 -13.65 -7.50 4.82
N LYS A 107 -14.68 -8.35 4.81
CA LYS A 107 -14.96 -9.27 3.69
C LYS A 107 -15.16 -8.58 2.34
N GLN A 108 -15.64 -7.33 2.37
CA GLN A 108 -15.90 -6.52 1.18
C GLN A 108 -14.74 -5.56 0.87
N THR A 109 -13.77 -5.44 1.77
CA THR A 109 -12.67 -4.47 1.66
C THR A 109 -11.57 -5.03 0.75
N GLN A 110 -11.27 -4.30 -0.33
CA GLN A 110 -10.12 -4.62 -1.18
C GLN A 110 -8.84 -4.04 -0.57
N HIS A 111 -7.84 -4.90 -0.36
CA HIS A 111 -6.54 -4.52 0.17
C HIS A 111 -5.48 -4.48 -0.94
N VAL A 112 -4.84 -3.33 -1.13
CA VAL A 112 -3.72 -3.15 -2.06
C VAL A 112 -2.47 -2.78 -1.27
N VAL A 113 -1.39 -3.52 -1.49
CA VAL A 113 -0.07 -3.25 -0.90
C VAL A 113 0.90 -2.86 -2.00
N ILE A 114 1.50 -1.69 -1.88
CA ILE A 114 2.52 -1.18 -2.81
C ILE A 114 3.81 -0.95 -2.02
N MET A 115 4.90 -1.59 -2.44
CA MET A 115 6.20 -1.49 -1.78
C MET A 115 7.25 -0.93 -2.74
N PHE A 116 7.91 0.13 -2.30
CA PHE A 116 9.08 0.72 -2.96
C PHE A 116 10.32 0.29 -2.18
N THR A 117 11.19 -0.52 -2.80
CA THR A 117 12.42 -1.10 -2.23
C THR A 117 13.31 -1.60 -3.36
N ASP A 118 14.61 -1.74 -3.12
CA ASP A 118 15.56 -2.43 -4.01
C ASP A 118 15.53 -3.97 -3.83
N GLY A 119 14.73 -4.45 -2.87
CA GLY A 119 14.52 -5.85 -2.57
C GLY A 119 15.67 -6.52 -1.79
N GLN A 120 16.68 -5.76 -1.34
CA GLN A 120 17.87 -6.29 -0.67
C GLN A 120 17.69 -6.36 0.85
N ALA A 121 16.79 -7.25 1.31
CA ALA A 121 16.62 -7.47 2.75
C ALA A 121 17.89 -8.07 3.37
N ASN A 122 18.40 -7.44 4.42
CA ASN A 122 19.54 -7.93 5.21
C ASN A 122 19.15 -8.25 6.67
N MET A 123 17.89 -8.02 7.05
CA MET A 123 17.37 -8.21 8.40
C MET A 123 15.94 -8.77 8.42
N GLY A 124 15.53 -9.30 9.57
CA GLY A 124 14.14 -9.71 9.83
C GLY A 124 13.75 -11.11 9.36
N GLY A 125 14.64 -11.78 8.62
CA GLY A 125 14.37 -13.10 8.07
C GLY A 125 13.44 -13.06 6.86
N ASN A 126 12.85 -14.20 6.54
CA ASN A 126 12.02 -14.37 5.36
C ASN A 126 10.64 -13.67 5.54
N PRO A 127 10.23 -12.73 4.68
CA PRO A 127 8.91 -12.10 4.72
C PRO A 127 7.78 -12.97 4.16
N LYS A 128 8.07 -14.00 3.35
CA LYS A 128 7.08 -14.86 2.68
C LYS A 128 6.03 -15.45 3.63
N PRO A 129 6.37 -15.99 4.83
CA PRO A 129 5.36 -16.48 5.76
C PRO A 129 4.36 -15.42 6.20
N LEU A 130 4.77 -14.14 6.25
CA LEU A 130 3.88 -13.02 6.60
C LEU A 130 3.00 -12.64 5.42
N VAL A 131 3.54 -12.65 4.20
CA VAL A 131 2.76 -12.46 2.97
C VAL A 131 1.70 -13.56 2.82
N ASP A 132 2.07 -14.81 3.07
CA ASP A 132 1.14 -15.94 3.00
C ASP A 132 0.02 -15.82 4.07
N GLN A 133 0.33 -15.30 5.27
CA GLN A 133 -0.68 -14.99 6.30
C GLN A 133 -1.61 -13.85 5.88
N ILE A 134 -1.10 -12.79 5.27
CA ILE A 134 -1.92 -11.70 4.73
C ILE A 134 -2.86 -12.25 3.65
N LYS A 135 -2.34 -13.04 2.70
CA LYS A 135 -3.15 -13.66 1.64
C LYS A 135 -4.24 -14.54 2.22
N TYR A 136 -3.89 -15.41 3.17
CA TYR A 136 -4.86 -16.26 3.85
C TYR A 136 -5.96 -15.43 4.53
N LEU A 137 -5.59 -14.40 5.29
CA LEU A 137 -6.55 -13.56 6.01
C LEU A 137 -7.53 -12.84 5.09
N VAL A 138 -7.05 -12.33 3.95
CA VAL A 138 -7.90 -11.64 2.95
C VAL A 138 -8.77 -12.65 2.18
N GLN A 139 -8.23 -13.82 1.81
CA GLN A 139 -8.95 -14.84 1.04
C GLN A 139 -10.01 -15.59 1.86
N GLN A 140 -9.74 -15.91 3.13
CA GLN A 140 -10.72 -16.59 3.99
C GLN A 140 -11.95 -15.74 4.29
N ASN A 141 -11.83 -14.43 4.12
CA ASN A 141 -12.92 -13.48 4.25
C ASN A 141 -13.46 -13.05 2.88
N SER A 142 -13.00 -13.65 1.78
CA SER A 142 -13.73 -13.49 0.53
C SER A 142 -15.09 -14.19 0.68
N PRO A 143 -16.20 -13.59 0.24
CA PRO A 143 -17.49 -14.28 0.20
C PRO A 143 -17.28 -15.63 -0.51
N SER A 144 -17.89 -16.70 -0.01
CA SER A 144 -17.91 -18.01 -0.71
C SER A 144 -18.21 -17.77 -2.19
N GLU A 145 -17.62 -18.52 -3.13
CA GLU A 145 -17.80 -18.34 -4.59
C GLU A 145 -19.27 -18.09 -5.02
N GLU A 146 -20.26 -18.53 -4.23
CA GLU A 146 -21.69 -18.26 -4.42
C GLU A 146 -22.17 -16.81 -4.13
N GLN A 147 -21.40 -16.00 -3.38
CA GLN A 147 -21.64 -14.59 -3.09
C GLN A 147 -20.76 -13.64 -3.92
N GLU A 148 -19.90 -14.19 -4.79
CA GLU A 148 -18.99 -13.49 -5.71
C GLU A 148 -19.72 -12.79 -6.89
N ASN A 149 -20.98 -12.41 -6.69
CA ASN A 149 -21.78 -11.64 -7.64
C ASN A 149 -21.80 -10.13 -7.32
N LEU A 150 -20.70 -9.62 -6.76
CA LEU A 150 -20.34 -8.19 -6.86
C LEU A 150 -19.39 -7.98 -8.05
N GLY A 151 -19.80 -8.43 -9.24
CA GLY A 151 -19.39 -7.96 -10.59
C GLY A 151 -17.91 -7.92 -11.01
N ILE A 152 -16.93 -7.96 -10.10
CA ILE A 152 -15.53 -7.74 -10.42
C ILE A 152 -14.83 -9.09 -10.50
N LYS A 153 -14.83 -9.67 -11.70
CA LYS A 153 -14.08 -10.89 -11.99
C LYS A 153 -12.69 -10.52 -12.47
N VAL A 154 -11.65 -11.16 -11.95
CA VAL A 154 -10.28 -11.00 -12.48
C VAL A 154 -10.14 -11.86 -13.73
N LYS A 155 -9.75 -11.25 -14.84
CA LYS A 155 -9.48 -11.90 -16.11
C LYS A 155 -8.07 -12.45 -16.17
N ASP A 156 -7.08 -11.60 -15.86
CA ASP A 156 -5.67 -11.99 -15.90
C ASP A 156 -4.94 -11.42 -14.68
N TYR A 157 -4.08 -12.25 -14.09
CA TYR A 157 -3.07 -11.86 -13.12
C TYR A 157 -1.70 -12.00 -13.81
N ILE A 158 -1.07 -10.87 -14.10
CA ILE A 158 0.17 -10.82 -14.88
C ILE A 158 1.28 -10.37 -13.94
N PRO A 159 2.02 -11.31 -13.31
CA PRO A 159 3.21 -10.94 -12.56
C PRO A 159 4.23 -10.32 -13.50
N HIS A 160 5.06 -9.42 -13.01
CA HIS A 160 6.12 -8.86 -13.81
C HIS A 160 7.02 -9.99 -14.38
N PRO A 161 7.38 -9.98 -15.68
CA PRO A 161 8.10 -11.09 -16.32
C PRO A 161 9.45 -11.45 -15.68
N ARG A 162 10.02 -10.52 -14.91
CA ARG A 162 11.30 -10.68 -14.20
C ARG A 162 11.16 -11.00 -12.71
N TYR A 163 9.94 -11.26 -12.23
CA TYR A 163 9.71 -11.65 -10.85
C TYR A 163 10.37 -13.01 -10.57
N ASP A 164 11.46 -13.00 -9.79
CA ASP A 164 12.11 -14.21 -9.29
C ASP A 164 12.79 -13.92 -7.95
N VAL A 165 12.19 -14.43 -6.87
CA VAL A 165 12.71 -14.25 -5.51
C VAL A 165 14.07 -14.91 -5.29
N LYS A 166 14.53 -15.82 -6.16
CA LYS A 166 15.82 -16.51 -6.02
C LYS A 166 16.92 -15.93 -6.89
N LEU A 167 16.64 -14.89 -7.69
CA LEU A 167 17.57 -14.38 -8.71
C LEU A 167 18.96 -14.03 -8.18
N LYS A 168 19.05 -13.50 -6.95
CA LYS A 168 20.32 -13.06 -6.33
C LYS A 168 20.86 -14.01 -5.25
N LYS A 169 20.37 -15.26 -5.19
CA LYS A 169 20.78 -16.23 -4.18
C LYS A 169 22.30 -16.50 -4.18
N ASP A 170 22.90 -16.54 -5.36
CA ASP A 170 24.34 -16.78 -5.53
C ASP A 170 25.22 -15.58 -5.12
N LEU A 171 24.62 -14.41 -4.94
CA LEU A 171 25.28 -13.21 -4.42
C LEU A 171 25.15 -13.07 -2.90
N GLY A 172 24.69 -14.14 -2.22
CA GLY A 172 24.45 -14.12 -0.79
C GLY A 172 23.17 -13.38 -0.37
N ILE A 173 22.33 -12.97 -1.32
CA ILE A 173 21.03 -12.36 -1.07
C ILE A 173 19.99 -13.50 -1.08
N PRO A 174 19.52 -13.97 0.09
CA PRO A 174 18.70 -15.17 0.16
C PRO A 174 17.37 -15.04 -0.58
N GLU A 175 16.80 -13.84 -0.64
CA GLU A 175 15.59 -13.52 -1.39
C GLU A 175 15.63 -12.10 -1.98
N TYR A 176 15.10 -11.94 -3.19
CA TYR A 176 15.18 -10.70 -3.97
C TYR A 176 13.82 -10.33 -4.56
N TYR A 177 13.22 -9.26 -4.04
CA TYR A 177 11.82 -8.87 -4.33
C TYR A 177 11.68 -7.79 -5.41
N GLU A 178 12.72 -7.54 -6.20
CA GLU A 178 12.60 -6.65 -7.34
C GLU A 178 11.57 -7.25 -8.30
N PHE A 179 10.58 -6.43 -8.68
CA PHE A 179 9.45 -6.82 -9.52
C PHE A 179 8.33 -7.65 -8.87
N ASP A 180 8.16 -7.64 -7.54
CA ASP A 180 6.95 -8.18 -6.88
C ASP A 180 5.73 -7.24 -7.08
N VAL A 181 5.43 -6.99 -8.36
CA VAL A 181 4.29 -6.21 -8.84
C VAL A 181 3.55 -7.03 -9.89
N ALA A 182 2.23 -6.98 -9.87
CA ALA A 182 1.39 -7.65 -10.84
C ALA A 182 0.35 -6.70 -11.42
N LEU A 183 0.10 -6.82 -12.72
CA LEU A 183 -1.03 -6.19 -13.37
C LEU A 183 -2.24 -7.11 -13.22
N ILE A 184 -3.35 -6.55 -12.74
CA ILE A 184 -4.63 -7.26 -12.65
C ILE A 184 -5.53 -6.71 -13.74
N GLN A 185 -5.90 -7.56 -14.69
CA GLN A 185 -6.93 -7.26 -15.68
C GLN A 185 -8.26 -7.78 -15.15
N LEU A 186 -9.31 -6.96 -15.23
CA LEU A 186 -10.68 -7.36 -14.89
C LEU A 186 -11.41 -7.88 -16.13
N VAL A 187 -12.36 -8.80 -15.93
CA VAL A 187 -13.25 -9.36 -16.97
C VAL A 187 -14.18 -8.28 -17.46
N ASP A 188 -14.82 -7.61 -16.51
CA ASP A 188 -15.66 -6.44 -16.75
C ASP A 188 -14.85 -5.19 -16.34
N PRO A 189 -14.85 -4.12 -17.16
CA PRO A 189 -14.29 -2.84 -16.74
C PRO A 189 -14.90 -2.43 -15.41
N ALA A 190 -14.08 -1.92 -14.48
CA ALA A 190 -14.61 -1.36 -13.25
C ALA A 190 -15.59 -0.24 -13.60
N ASP A 191 -16.84 -0.37 -13.15
CA ASP A 191 -17.87 0.63 -13.38
C ASP A 191 -17.57 1.85 -12.49
N LEU A 192 -16.81 2.78 -13.04
CA LEU A 192 -16.54 4.08 -12.44
C LEU A 192 -17.78 4.94 -12.69
N HIS A 193 -18.88 4.66 -11.99
CA HIS A 193 -20.06 5.51 -12.04
C HIS A 193 -19.65 6.96 -11.70
N PRO A 194 -19.99 7.96 -12.54
CA PRO A 194 -19.88 9.35 -12.16
C PRO A 194 -21.21 9.80 -11.56
N LEU A 195 -21.28 10.00 -10.24
CA LEU A 195 -22.43 10.56 -9.54
C LEU A 195 -21.97 11.52 -8.42
N HIS A 196 -21.83 12.81 -8.76
CA HIS A 196 -22.88 13.82 -8.54
C HIS A 196 -22.38 15.20 -9.02
N GLN A 197 -22.99 15.74 -10.08
CA GLN A 197 -23.03 17.19 -10.29
C GLN A 197 -23.89 17.79 -9.17
N GLY A 198 -23.26 18.25 -8.09
CA GLY A 198 -24.01 18.72 -6.93
C GLY A 198 -23.13 19.34 -5.85
N ASN A 199 -22.42 20.41 -6.20
CA ASN A 199 -22.35 21.63 -5.38
C ASN A 199 -21.63 22.73 -6.18
N LYS A 200 -22.41 23.70 -6.65
CA LYS A 200 -21.91 25.02 -7.04
C LYS A 200 -21.20 25.61 -5.82
N TRP A 201 -19.89 25.75 -5.87
CA TRP A 201 -19.19 26.69 -5.01
C TRP A 201 -19.74 28.09 -5.31
N SER A 202 -20.46 28.68 -4.35
CA SER A 202 -20.83 30.09 -4.42
C SER A 202 -19.57 30.93 -4.27
N SER A 203 -19.17 31.59 -5.35
CA SER A 203 -18.13 32.59 -5.37
C SER A 203 -18.60 33.85 -4.61
N GLU A 204 -18.53 33.83 -3.28
CA GLU A 204 -18.81 35.01 -2.47
C GLU A 204 -18.15 34.88 -1.08
N THR A 205 -16.82 34.93 -1.03
CA THR A 205 -16.04 35.33 0.17
C THR A 205 -14.57 35.56 -0.21
N PHE A 206 -14.32 36.50 -1.11
CA PHE A 206 -13.08 37.29 -1.08
C PHE A 206 -13.44 38.72 -1.48
N ARG A 207 -13.63 39.56 -0.46
CA ARG A 207 -13.44 41.01 -0.52
C ARG A 207 -12.43 41.37 0.56
#